data_AF-A0A7L5BT16-F1
#
_entry.id   AF-A0A7L5BT16-F1
#
_cell.length_a   1.000
_cell.length_b   1.000
_cell.length_c   1.000
_cell.angle_alpha   90.00
_cell.angle_beta   90.00
_cell.angle_gamma   90.00
#
_symmetry.space_group_name_H-M   'P 1'
#
loop_
_entity.id
_entity.type
_entity.pdbx_description
1 polymer ?
#
loop_
_entity_poly.entity_id
_entity_poly.type
_entity_poly.pdbx_seq_one_letter_code
_entity_poly.pdbx_strand_id
1 'polypeptide(L)'
;MLTIANRENPDTACGDSRVVACGGNRRSPLSRTTLWLNCYQACPVHDSISRYSFQETFIMPDLNPSANDTEFRDKIADNIIKWVFIAMIVVTITTAAMIFSISHSSRDIIEFSRYVFGTLITLFGTWIGTVLAFYFSAKNFETANRSVKKIVDRLTPEQTLKHSLVRGIMMKIDEIEVAKPKDGMTVEQIPLARFGEILDPSPDSNRKACTRAPVLAADNTPKFMLHRSLYFEFLQKNPNPTAAGDPDTRTLGDILKDADIGPKLSLWVAIDPEATLWDAKARLEDPANEGAQDVFVTTTGARKEPAVGWFTNVDITRAITHL
;
A
#
# COMPACT_ATOMS: atom_id res chain seq x y z
N MET A 1 -9.59 62.70 -8.57
CA MET A 1 -8.60 62.49 -7.49
C MET A 1 -8.19 61.02 -7.59
N LEU A 2 -6.98 60.75 -8.13
CA LEU A 2 -6.21 59.49 -8.32
C LEU A 2 -6.99 58.17 -8.56
N THR A 3 -6.97 57.46 -9.71
CA THR A 3 -5.90 56.78 -10.50
C THR A 3 -5.14 55.71 -9.70
N ILE A 4 -5.20 54.41 -10.03
CA ILE A 4 -4.38 53.57 -10.97
C ILE A 4 -5.17 52.24 -11.15
N ALA A 5 -5.53 51.63 -12.29
CA ALA A 5 -4.96 51.33 -13.62
C ALA A 5 -4.30 49.93 -13.77
N ASN A 6 -4.88 49.14 -14.70
CA ASN A 6 -4.33 48.08 -15.59
C ASN A 6 -3.88 46.71 -15.02
N ARG A 7 -4.06 45.58 -15.71
CA ARG A 7 -3.93 45.37 -17.18
C ARG A 7 -4.68 44.14 -17.72
N GLU A 8 -5.02 44.23 -19.01
CA GLU A 8 -5.87 43.38 -19.85
C GLU A 8 -5.20 42.13 -20.44
N ASN A 9 -6.09 41.22 -20.89
CA ASN A 9 -5.92 40.16 -21.90
C ASN A 9 -5.39 40.72 -23.25
N PRO A 10 -4.72 39.92 -24.11
CA PRO A 10 -5.45 39.48 -25.31
C PRO A 10 -5.04 38.13 -25.93
N ASP A 11 -6.03 37.49 -26.56
CA ASP A 11 -5.88 36.53 -27.66
C ASP A 11 -5.44 37.21 -28.97
N THR A 12 -4.96 36.38 -29.91
CA THR A 12 -4.88 36.51 -31.39
C THR A 12 -3.54 36.78 -32.08
N ALA A 13 -3.16 35.76 -32.89
CA ALA A 13 -2.82 35.81 -34.33
C ALA A 13 -1.35 35.72 -34.82
N CYS A 14 -1.22 34.91 -35.89
CA CYS A 14 -0.16 34.81 -36.93
C CYS A 14 1.18 34.17 -36.51
N GLY A 15 1.84 33.30 -37.28
CA GLY A 15 1.68 32.83 -38.65
C GLY A 15 3.04 32.30 -39.18
N ASP A 16 2.98 31.50 -40.24
CA ASP A 16 4.07 31.14 -41.19
C ASP A 16 5.12 30.05 -40.89
N SER A 17 4.78 28.87 -41.40
CA SER A 17 5.55 27.98 -42.27
C SER A 17 6.80 28.58 -42.96
N ARG A 18 7.97 27.93 -42.82
CA ARG A 18 8.93 27.77 -43.93
C ARG A 18 9.67 26.43 -43.91
N VAL A 19 9.42 25.70 -44.98
CA VAL A 19 10.19 24.61 -45.57
C VAL A 19 11.63 25.08 -45.87
N VAL A 20 12.64 24.30 -45.47
CA VAL A 20 14.01 24.46 -45.97
C VAL A 20 14.32 23.29 -46.89
N ALA A 21 14.43 23.61 -48.18
CA ALA A 21 14.81 22.70 -49.24
C ALA A 21 16.33 22.46 -49.25
N CYS A 22 16.72 21.20 -49.48
CA CYS A 22 18.08 20.84 -49.87
C CYS A 22 18.32 21.18 -51.35
N GLY A 23 19.40 21.91 -51.64
CA GLY A 23 19.88 22.15 -53.00
C GLY A 23 21.41 22.18 -53.01
N GLY A 24 22.03 21.21 -53.69
CA GLY A 24 23.47 21.19 -53.95
C GLY A 24 23.87 22.07 -55.14
N ASN A 25 25.16 22.43 -55.25
CA ASN A 25 26.11 21.92 -56.25
C ASN A 25 27.38 22.81 -56.36
N ARG A 26 28.55 22.16 -56.22
CA ARG A 26 29.84 22.30 -56.95
C ARG A 26 30.72 23.57 -56.95
N ARG A 27 32.02 23.25 -56.67
CA ARG A 27 33.32 23.78 -57.18
C ARG A 27 33.73 25.17 -56.64
N SER A 28 34.95 25.47 -56.20
CA SER A 28 36.27 24.80 -56.09
C SER A 28 37.24 25.81 -55.39
N PRO A 29 38.57 25.67 -55.43
CA PRO A 29 39.46 25.01 -54.48
C PRO A 29 40.32 26.01 -53.66
N LEU A 30 40.95 25.58 -52.55
CA LEU A 30 42.34 25.93 -52.17
C LEU A 30 42.73 25.33 -50.80
N SER A 31 43.82 24.55 -50.84
CA SER A 31 44.89 24.31 -49.85
C SER A 31 44.60 24.12 -48.35
N ARG A 32 44.92 22.87 -47.93
CA ARG A 32 45.86 22.49 -46.85
C ARG A 32 45.54 22.85 -45.38
N THR A 33 45.22 21.77 -44.66
CA THR A 33 45.75 21.34 -43.34
C THR A 33 45.55 22.21 -42.11
N THR A 34 45.09 21.51 -41.06
CA THR A 34 45.18 21.77 -39.60
C THR A 34 43.90 22.30 -38.95
N LEU A 35 43.59 21.70 -37.79
CA LEU A 35 42.55 22.02 -36.80
C LEU A 35 41.15 21.38 -36.99
N TRP A 36 41.06 20.10 -36.62
CA TRP A 36 39.91 19.59 -35.88
C TRP A 36 40.39 19.05 -34.52
N LEU A 37 40.64 19.99 -33.63
CA LEU A 37 40.61 19.80 -32.18
C LEU A 37 39.81 20.98 -31.65
N ASN A 38 38.84 20.69 -30.78
CA ASN A 38 37.93 21.61 -30.08
C ASN A 38 36.69 22.07 -30.84
N CYS A 39 35.66 21.23 -30.78
CA CYS A 39 34.30 21.68 -30.48
C CYS A 39 33.65 20.62 -29.55
N TYR A 40 34.25 20.47 -28.37
CA TYR A 40 33.68 19.75 -27.24
C TYR A 40 33.56 20.76 -26.10
N GLN A 41 32.67 21.73 -26.23
CA GLN A 41 32.22 22.56 -25.11
C GLN A 41 31.01 23.41 -25.50
N ALA A 42 30.09 23.51 -24.54
CA ALA A 42 28.92 24.39 -24.49
C ALA A 42 27.61 23.87 -25.14
N CYS A 43 27.10 22.76 -24.60
CA CYS A 43 25.67 22.74 -24.25
C CYS A 43 25.57 22.49 -22.73
N PRO A 44 24.97 23.41 -21.95
CA PRO A 44 24.65 23.14 -20.56
C PRO A 44 23.47 22.17 -20.54
N VAL A 45 23.77 20.89 -20.28
CA VAL A 45 22.76 19.92 -19.89
C VAL A 45 22.21 20.40 -18.55
N HIS A 46 20.93 20.75 -18.56
CA HIS A 46 20.15 21.04 -17.37
C HIS A 46 20.13 19.77 -16.52
N ASP A 47 20.99 19.73 -15.52
CA ASP A 47 21.13 18.68 -14.54
C ASP A 47 19.96 18.78 -13.55
N SER A 48 18.83 18.20 -13.93
CA SER A 48 17.65 18.16 -13.06
C SER A 48 16.86 16.86 -13.24
N ILE A 49 17.55 15.72 -13.33
CA ILE A 49 16.95 14.39 -13.07
C ILE A 49 18.02 13.49 -12.45
N SER A 50 18.19 13.55 -11.13
CA SER A 50 18.54 12.36 -10.30
C SER A 50 18.81 12.79 -8.87
N ARG A 51 17.74 12.83 -8.06
CA ARG A 51 17.69 12.50 -6.62
C ARG A 51 16.32 12.90 -6.08
N TYR A 52 15.27 12.27 -6.61
CA TYR A 52 14.15 11.94 -5.72
C TYR A 52 14.57 10.67 -4.99
N SER A 53 15.40 10.84 -3.96
CA SER A 53 15.42 9.87 -2.87
C SER A 53 14.05 9.97 -2.23
N PHE A 54 13.14 9.12 -2.67
CA PHE A 54 11.90 8.87 -1.96
C PHE A 54 12.29 8.14 -0.67
N GLN A 55 12.77 8.92 0.30
CA GLN A 55 12.79 8.55 1.69
C GLN A 55 11.31 8.53 2.10
N GLU A 56 10.61 7.45 1.74
CA GLU A 56 9.52 6.99 2.58
C GLU A 56 10.16 6.65 3.91
N THR A 57 10.20 7.65 4.81
CA THR A 57 10.04 7.37 6.22
C THR A 57 8.69 6.70 6.37
N PHE A 58 8.69 5.40 6.12
CA PHE A 58 7.68 4.49 6.60
C PHE A 58 7.73 4.63 8.12
N ILE A 59 6.83 5.45 8.65
CA ILE A 59 6.52 5.45 10.07
C ILE A 59 5.97 4.04 10.30
N MET A 60 6.82 3.13 10.80
CA MET A 60 6.31 1.97 11.51
C MET A 60 5.28 2.52 12.49
N PRO A 61 4.07 1.94 12.61
CA PRO A 61 3.27 2.21 13.78
C PRO A 61 4.17 1.84 14.94
N ASP A 62 4.65 2.87 15.60
CA ASP A 62 5.51 2.75 16.76
C ASP A 62 4.69 1.85 17.68
N LEU A 63 5.23 0.69 18.08
CA LEU A 63 4.68 -0.08 19.20
C LEU A 63 4.85 0.69 20.52
N ASN A 64 5.17 1.97 20.42
CA ASN A 64 4.98 2.98 21.41
C ASN A 64 3.46 3.18 21.54
N PRO A 65 2.84 2.79 22.67
CA PRO A 65 1.42 3.05 22.90
C PRO A 65 1.15 4.51 22.55
N SER A 66 0.13 4.76 21.74
CA SER A 66 -0.18 6.11 21.27
C SER A 66 -0.15 7.06 22.46
N ALA A 67 0.35 8.28 22.32
CA ALA A 67 0.44 9.24 23.44
C ALA A 67 -0.89 9.37 24.22
N ASN A 68 -2.00 9.11 23.51
CA ASN A 68 -3.36 9.04 24.03
C ASN A 68 -3.62 7.83 24.94
N ASP A 69 -3.07 6.65 24.65
CA ASP A 69 -3.15 5.45 25.49
C ASP A 69 -2.36 5.61 26.79
N THR A 70 -1.18 6.24 26.72
CA THR A 70 -0.39 6.57 27.92
C THR A 70 -1.11 7.60 28.78
N GLU A 71 -1.65 8.65 28.16
CA GLU A 71 -2.40 9.69 28.88
C GLU A 71 -3.68 9.15 29.52
N PHE A 72 -4.39 8.25 28.84
CA PHE A 72 -5.59 7.61 29.38
C PHE A 72 -5.26 6.67 30.56
N ARG A 73 -4.19 5.87 30.44
CA ARG A 73 -3.71 5.00 31.53
C ARG A 73 -3.26 5.80 32.74
N ASP A 74 -2.56 6.92 32.52
CA ASP A 74 -2.10 7.80 33.59
C ASP A 74 -3.27 8.50 34.28
N LYS A 75 -4.30 8.93 33.54
CA LYS A 75 -5.55 9.47 34.12
C LYS A 75 -6.31 8.44 34.94
N ILE A 76 -6.37 7.18 34.49
CA ILE A 76 -7.00 6.10 35.27
C ILE A 76 -6.18 5.82 36.53
N ALA A 77 -4.87 5.71 36.42
CA ALA A 77 -3.99 5.45 37.56
C ALA A 77 -4.12 6.55 38.62
N ASP A 78 -4.07 7.81 38.21
CA ASP A 78 -4.20 8.96 39.11
C ASP A 78 -5.58 9.01 39.79
N ASN A 79 -6.66 8.75 39.04
CA ASN A 79 -8.00 8.69 39.62
C ASN A 79 -8.17 7.51 40.61
N ILE A 80 -7.64 6.33 40.29
CA ILE A 80 -7.71 5.17 41.19
C ILE A 80 -6.93 5.45 42.47
N ILE A 81 -5.72 5.99 42.37
CA ILE A 81 -4.89 6.34 43.53
C ILE A 81 -5.64 7.35 44.42
N LYS A 82 -6.22 8.40 43.85
CA LYS A 82 -7.01 9.40 44.60
C LYS A 82 -8.17 8.77 45.36
N TRP A 83 -8.98 7.94 44.71
CA TRP A 83 -10.12 7.29 45.36
C TRP A 83 -9.70 6.30 46.45
N VAL A 84 -8.60 5.57 46.26
CA VAL A 84 -8.05 4.66 47.27
C VAL A 84 -7.58 5.44 48.51
N PHE A 85 -6.90 6.59 48.33
CA PHE A 85 -6.49 7.45 49.44
C PHE A 85 -7.68 8.03 50.20
N ILE A 86 -8.71 8.51 49.48
CA ILE A 86 -9.94 9.02 50.10
C ILE A 86 -10.62 7.92 50.92
N ALA A 87 -10.78 6.72 50.36
CA ALA A 87 -11.37 5.59 51.05
C ALA A 87 -10.59 5.21 52.32
N MET A 88 -9.26 5.18 52.26
CA MET A 88 -8.39 4.94 53.41
C MET A 88 -8.57 6.00 54.51
N ILE A 89 -8.66 7.27 54.14
CA ILE A 89 -8.88 8.38 55.09
C ILE A 89 -10.26 8.23 55.77
N VAL A 90 -11.31 7.96 54.99
CA VAL A 90 -12.67 7.77 55.53
C VAL A 90 -12.73 6.58 56.48
N VAL A 91 -12.11 5.45 56.14
CA VAL A 91 -12.03 4.27 57.03
C VAL A 91 -11.26 4.62 58.30
N THR A 92 -10.15 5.35 58.20
CA THR A 92 -9.36 5.74 59.37
C THR A 92 -10.13 6.68 60.30
N ILE A 93 -10.81 7.69 59.76
CA ILE A 93 -11.60 8.66 60.53
C ILE A 93 -12.80 7.97 61.20
N THR A 94 -13.53 7.14 60.46
CA THR A 94 -14.69 6.40 61.01
C THR A 94 -14.27 5.43 62.11
N THR A 95 -13.15 4.72 61.93
CA THR A 95 -12.60 3.83 62.96
C THR A 95 -12.18 4.61 64.21
N ALA A 96 -11.50 5.76 64.05
CA ALA A 96 -11.10 6.61 65.17
C ALA A 96 -12.29 7.23 65.93
N ALA A 97 -13.32 7.70 65.21
CA ALA A 97 -14.55 8.25 65.79
C ALA A 97 -15.34 7.18 66.56
N MET A 98 -15.34 5.95 66.05
CA MET A 98 -15.98 4.81 66.71
C MET A 98 -15.24 4.41 68.00
N ILE A 99 -13.90 4.36 67.97
CA ILE A 99 -13.07 4.11 69.16
C ILE A 99 -13.29 5.18 70.23
N PHE A 100 -13.35 6.46 69.83
CA PHE A 100 -13.59 7.57 70.76
C PHE A 100 -14.96 7.44 71.45
N SER A 101 -15.99 7.09 70.70
CA SER A 101 -17.36 6.90 71.19
C SER A 101 -17.53 5.70 72.13
N ILE A 102 -16.70 4.65 71.99
CA ILE A 102 -16.78 3.40 72.76
C ILE A 102 -15.81 3.40 73.98
N SER A 103 -15.00 4.44 74.16
CA SER A 103 -13.87 4.48 75.12
C SER A 103 -14.18 4.34 76.62
N HIS A 104 -15.42 4.05 77.03
CA HIS A 104 -15.79 3.81 78.43
C HIS A 104 -15.55 2.35 78.91
N SER A 105 -15.27 1.38 78.03
CA SER A 105 -15.06 -0.03 78.42
C SER A 105 -13.92 -0.71 77.64
N SER A 106 -12.92 -1.25 78.35
CA SER A 106 -11.70 -1.84 77.75
C SER A 106 -11.95 -3.13 76.96
N ARG A 107 -13.06 -3.84 77.22
CA ARG A 107 -13.39 -5.10 76.52
C ARG A 107 -13.85 -4.85 75.08
N ASP A 108 -14.63 -3.79 74.87
CA ASP A 108 -15.21 -3.46 73.56
C ASP A 108 -14.14 -2.99 72.57
N ILE A 109 -13.07 -2.36 73.07
CA ILE A 109 -11.92 -1.95 72.26
C ILE A 109 -11.17 -3.16 71.69
N ILE A 110 -11.03 -4.24 72.47
CA ILE A 110 -10.33 -5.45 72.04
C ILE A 110 -11.14 -6.20 70.97
N GLU A 111 -12.46 -6.32 71.17
CA GLU A 111 -13.34 -6.97 70.21
C GLU A 111 -13.43 -6.19 68.91
N PHE A 112 -13.56 -4.87 68.98
CA PHE A 112 -13.52 -3.99 67.83
C PHE A 112 -12.19 -4.09 67.06
N SER A 113 -11.06 -4.11 67.76
CA SER A 113 -9.73 -4.24 67.15
C SER A 113 -9.58 -5.54 66.36
N ARG A 114 -10.17 -6.65 66.84
CA ARG A 114 -10.19 -7.92 66.10
C ARG A 114 -11.00 -7.83 64.80
N TYR A 115 -12.14 -7.14 64.84
CA TYR A 115 -12.98 -6.93 63.66
C TYR A 115 -12.28 -6.06 62.60
N VAL A 116 -11.69 -4.95 63.02
CA VAL A 116 -10.92 -4.05 62.14
C VAL A 116 -9.73 -4.80 61.53
N PHE A 117 -8.97 -5.54 62.33
CA PHE A 117 -7.83 -6.31 61.86
C PHE A 117 -8.23 -7.38 60.82
N GLY A 118 -9.31 -8.13 61.07
CA GLY A 118 -9.81 -9.13 60.11
C GLY A 118 -10.27 -8.52 58.79
N THR A 119 -10.92 -7.35 58.86
CA THR A 119 -11.36 -6.61 57.67
C THR A 119 -10.18 -6.07 56.87
N LEU A 120 -9.16 -5.51 57.55
CA LEU A 120 -7.94 -5.03 56.91
C LEU A 120 -7.15 -6.14 56.23
N ILE A 121 -7.01 -7.31 56.87
CA ILE A 121 -6.37 -8.48 56.25
C ILE A 121 -7.08 -8.85 54.95
N THR A 122 -8.41 -8.88 54.96
CA THR A 122 -9.21 -9.24 53.78
C THR A 122 -9.08 -8.19 52.67
N LEU A 123 -9.07 -6.91 53.02
CA LEU A 123 -8.88 -5.80 52.09
C LEU A 123 -7.48 -5.85 51.43
N PHE A 124 -6.43 -5.99 52.24
CA PHE A 124 -5.06 -6.10 51.73
C PHE A 124 -4.87 -7.39 50.91
N GLY A 125 -5.42 -8.52 51.34
CA GLY A 125 -5.34 -9.79 50.61
C GLY A 125 -5.99 -9.69 49.23
N THR A 126 -7.17 -9.08 49.13
CA THR A 126 -7.87 -8.86 47.86
C THR A 126 -7.09 -7.92 46.95
N TRP A 127 -6.58 -6.81 47.48
CA TRP A 127 -5.80 -5.84 46.69
C TRP A 127 -4.45 -6.39 46.23
N ILE A 128 -3.72 -7.10 47.10
CA ILE A 128 -2.46 -7.77 46.71
C ILE A 128 -2.74 -8.84 45.65
N GLY A 129 -3.83 -9.60 45.80
CA GLY A 129 -4.25 -10.61 44.83
C GLY A 129 -4.52 -10.03 43.44
N THR A 130 -5.22 -8.90 43.37
CA THR A 130 -5.50 -8.23 42.08
C THR A 130 -4.25 -7.63 41.45
N VAL A 131 -3.35 -7.03 42.25
CA VAL A 131 -2.05 -6.52 41.75
C VAL A 131 -1.18 -7.65 41.22
N LEU A 132 -1.08 -8.78 41.94
CA LEU A 132 -0.32 -9.95 41.48
C LEU A 132 -0.94 -10.53 40.21
N ALA A 133 -2.26 -10.66 40.14
CA ALA A 133 -2.96 -11.13 38.95
C ALA A 133 -2.71 -10.21 37.75
N PHE A 134 -2.76 -8.89 37.94
CA PHE A 134 -2.45 -7.92 36.89
C PHE A 134 -0.99 -8.01 36.43
N TYR A 135 -0.05 -8.08 37.38
CA TYR A 135 1.38 -8.15 37.08
C TYR A 135 1.75 -9.43 36.33
N PHE A 136 1.27 -10.59 36.78
CA PHE A 136 1.53 -11.86 36.11
C PHE A 136 0.78 -11.98 34.78
N SER A 137 -0.44 -11.45 34.68
CA SER A 137 -1.16 -11.39 33.40
C SER A 137 -0.38 -10.58 32.37
N ALA A 138 0.02 -9.35 32.71
CA ALA A 138 0.78 -8.48 31.80
C ALA A 138 2.10 -9.11 31.35
N LYS A 139 2.89 -9.68 32.28
CA LYS A 139 4.16 -10.36 31.95
C LYS A 139 3.97 -11.64 31.15
N ASN A 140 2.94 -12.41 31.41
CA ASN A 140 2.65 -13.64 30.67
C ASN A 140 2.23 -13.30 29.22
N PHE A 141 1.40 -12.28 29.02
CA PHE A 141 1.05 -11.81 27.68
C PHE A 141 2.25 -11.26 26.92
N GLU A 142 3.10 -10.46 27.57
CA GLU A 142 4.30 -9.93 26.95
C GLU A 142 5.29 -11.03 26.55
N THR A 143 5.48 -12.03 27.42
CA THR A 143 6.39 -13.16 27.15
C THR A 143 5.84 -14.09 26.05
N ALA A 144 4.53 -14.32 26.02
CA ALA A 144 3.87 -15.08 24.97
C ALA A 144 4.04 -14.39 23.60
N ASN A 145 3.77 -13.08 23.53
CA ASN A 145 3.91 -12.31 22.29
C ASN A 145 5.37 -12.26 21.80
N ARG A 146 6.35 -12.09 22.71
CA ARG A 146 7.78 -12.17 22.33
C ARG A 146 8.17 -13.54 21.78
N SER A 147 7.56 -14.62 22.25
CA SER A 147 7.85 -15.98 21.79
C SER A 147 7.28 -16.23 20.39
N VAL A 148 6.06 -15.74 20.11
CA VAL A 148 5.46 -15.77 18.77
C VAL A 148 6.29 -14.94 17.79
N LYS A 149 6.67 -13.72 18.18
CA LYS A 149 7.52 -12.85 17.36
C LYS A 149 8.87 -13.52 17.05
N LYS A 150 9.52 -14.14 18.03
CA LYS A 150 10.78 -14.89 17.80
C LYS A 150 10.61 -16.12 16.91
N ILE A 151 9.44 -16.74 16.85
CA ILE A 151 9.17 -17.86 15.93
C ILE A 151 9.04 -17.31 14.50
N VAL A 152 8.31 -16.21 14.32
CA VAL A 152 8.16 -15.54 13.02
C VAL A 152 9.50 -14.98 12.53
N ASP A 153 10.25 -14.29 13.39
CA ASP A 153 11.58 -13.74 13.08
C ASP A 153 12.64 -14.82 12.74
N ARG A 154 12.38 -16.08 13.11
CA ARG A 154 13.26 -17.23 12.82
C ARG A 154 12.86 -18.01 11.57
N LEU A 155 11.69 -17.74 10.99
CA LEU A 155 11.36 -18.30 9.69
C LEU A 155 12.22 -17.62 8.64
N THR A 156 12.97 -18.42 7.89
CA THR A 156 13.62 -17.91 6.68
C THR A 156 12.55 -17.42 5.69
N PRO A 157 12.83 -16.43 4.84
CA PRO A 157 11.89 -15.98 3.81
C PRO A 157 11.22 -17.12 3.03
N GLU A 158 11.97 -18.18 2.73
CA GLU A 158 11.42 -19.37 2.05
C GLU A 158 10.39 -20.13 2.89
N GLN A 159 10.62 -20.29 4.20
CA GLN A 159 9.66 -20.95 5.08
C GLN A 159 8.38 -20.12 5.22
N THR A 160 8.50 -18.80 5.29
CA THR A 160 7.35 -17.89 5.30
C THR A 160 6.50 -18.05 4.04
N LEU A 161 7.13 -18.07 2.86
CA LEU A 161 6.42 -18.28 1.61
C LEU A 161 5.73 -19.66 1.51
N LYS A 162 6.31 -20.70 2.12
CA LYS A 162 5.74 -22.06 2.13
C LYS A 162 4.56 -22.22 3.09
N HIS A 163 4.37 -21.31 4.03
CA HIS A 163 3.25 -21.35 4.99
C HIS A 163 2.15 -20.34 4.69
N SER A 164 2.44 -19.31 3.88
CA SER A 164 1.45 -18.34 3.45
C SER A 164 0.69 -18.81 2.20
N LEU A 165 -0.64 -18.89 2.33
CA LEU A 165 -1.53 -19.22 1.22
C LEU A 165 -1.78 -18.00 0.33
N VAL A 166 -1.92 -18.24 -0.97
CA VAL A 166 -2.21 -17.21 -1.98
C VAL A 166 -3.49 -16.43 -1.66
N ARG A 167 -4.55 -17.12 -1.22
CA ARG A 167 -5.83 -16.49 -0.85
C ARG A 167 -5.73 -15.41 0.22
N GLY A 168 -4.69 -15.41 1.05
CA GLY A 168 -4.49 -14.43 2.12
C GLY A 168 -3.91 -13.09 1.65
N ILE A 169 -3.34 -13.03 0.44
CA ILE A 169 -2.63 -11.86 -0.09
C ILE A 169 -3.24 -11.35 -1.39
N MET A 170 -3.96 -12.19 -2.12
CA MET A 170 -4.61 -11.78 -3.37
C MET A 170 -5.60 -10.63 -3.14
N MET A 171 -5.64 -9.69 -4.08
CA MET A 171 -6.77 -8.78 -4.22
C MET A 171 -7.90 -9.54 -4.90
N LYS A 172 -9.12 -9.43 -4.37
CA LYS A 172 -10.25 -10.12 -4.97
C LYS A 172 -10.66 -9.45 -6.28
N ILE A 173 -11.19 -10.26 -7.20
CA ILE A 173 -11.50 -9.78 -8.55
C ILE A 173 -12.62 -8.73 -8.60
N ASP A 174 -13.51 -8.73 -7.60
CA ASP A 174 -14.60 -7.77 -7.41
C ASP A 174 -14.12 -6.42 -6.84
N GLU A 175 -12.93 -6.40 -6.22
CA GLU A 175 -12.30 -5.22 -5.65
C GLU A 175 -11.35 -4.52 -6.65
N ILE A 176 -11.09 -5.12 -7.81
CA ILE A 176 -10.17 -4.61 -8.84
C ILE A 176 -10.93 -4.07 -10.05
N GLU A 177 -10.47 -2.96 -10.61
CA GLU A 177 -11.00 -2.49 -11.88
C GLU A 177 -10.46 -3.32 -13.05
N VAL A 178 -11.39 -4.01 -13.74
CA VAL A 178 -11.08 -4.93 -14.84
C VAL A 178 -11.66 -4.42 -16.16
N ALA A 179 -10.97 -4.71 -17.26
CA ALA A 179 -11.49 -4.51 -18.61
C ALA A 179 -12.25 -5.77 -19.04
N LYS A 180 -13.53 -5.60 -19.38
CA LYS A 180 -14.42 -6.66 -19.89
C LYS A 180 -15.07 -6.21 -21.20
N PRO A 181 -15.36 -7.15 -22.12
CA PRO A 181 -16.15 -6.82 -23.29
C PRO A 181 -17.59 -6.46 -22.88
N LYS A 182 -18.22 -5.57 -23.65
CA LYS A 182 -19.67 -5.34 -23.55
C LYS A 182 -20.42 -6.55 -24.12
N ASP A 183 -21.70 -6.69 -23.77
CA ASP A 183 -22.52 -7.80 -24.25
C ASP A 183 -22.47 -7.96 -25.77
N GLY A 184 -22.17 -9.17 -26.23
CA GLY A 184 -22.03 -9.50 -27.65
C GLY A 184 -20.70 -9.11 -28.31
N MET A 185 -19.77 -8.48 -27.57
CA MET A 185 -18.42 -8.18 -28.05
C MET A 185 -17.41 -9.25 -27.62
N THR A 186 -16.35 -9.40 -28.41
CA THR A 186 -15.18 -10.20 -28.02
C THR A 186 -14.17 -9.34 -27.26
N VAL A 187 -13.23 -9.98 -26.56
CA VAL A 187 -12.22 -9.29 -25.76
C VAL A 187 -11.34 -8.37 -26.61
N GLU A 188 -11.07 -8.75 -27.86
CA GLU A 188 -10.28 -7.97 -28.81
C GLU A 188 -10.98 -6.67 -29.23
N GLN A 189 -12.31 -6.59 -29.10
CA GLN A 189 -13.10 -5.42 -29.49
C GLN A 189 -13.18 -4.35 -28.39
N ILE A 190 -12.56 -4.57 -27.24
CA ILE A 190 -12.54 -3.58 -26.15
C ILE A 190 -11.82 -2.31 -26.65
N PRO A 191 -12.46 -1.12 -26.60
CA PRO A 191 -11.84 0.13 -27.05
C PRO A 191 -10.64 0.54 -26.18
N LEU A 192 -9.62 1.16 -26.79
CA LEU A 192 -8.45 1.64 -26.05
C LEU A 192 -8.77 2.73 -25.03
N ALA A 193 -9.81 3.54 -25.28
CA ALA A 193 -10.30 4.53 -24.34
C ALA A 193 -10.61 3.94 -22.96
N ARG A 194 -11.15 2.71 -22.92
CA ARG A 194 -11.46 2.02 -21.66
C ARG A 194 -10.20 1.75 -20.83
N PHE A 195 -9.08 1.45 -21.48
CA PHE A 195 -7.81 1.25 -20.78
C PHE A 195 -7.21 2.57 -20.29
N GLY A 196 -7.38 3.66 -21.04
CA GLY A 196 -7.05 5.02 -20.58
C GLY A 196 -7.77 5.37 -19.28
N GLU A 197 -9.07 5.07 -19.18
CA GLU A 197 -9.85 5.31 -17.95
C GLU A 197 -9.37 4.53 -16.72
N ILE A 198 -8.78 3.34 -16.92
CA ILE A 198 -8.29 2.46 -15.84
C ILE A 198 -6.86 2.85 -15.45
N LEU A 199 -5.99 3.05 -16.44
CA LEU A 199 -4.55 3.23 -16.26
C LEU A 199 -4.15 4.68 -15.96
N ASP A 200 -4.95 5.64 -16.43
CA ASP A 200 -4.73 7.08 -16.26
C ASP A 200 -6.06 7.80 -16.04
N PRO A 201 -6.76 7.49 -14.93
CA PRO A 201 -8.05 8.08 -14.63
C PRO A 201 -7.93 9.61 -14.48
N SER A 202 -8.97 10.33 -14.95
CA SER A 202 -9.03 11.79 -14.82
C SER A 202 -8.81 12.23 -13.37
N PRO A 203 -8.11 13.37 -13.12
CA PRO A 203 -7.91 13.92 -11.79
C PRO A 203 -9.22 14.21 -11.05
N ASP A 204 -10.33 14.41 -11.77
CA ASP A 204 -11.66 14.62 -11.20
C ASP A 204 -12.32 13.32 -10.70
N SER A 205 -11.72 12.17 -11.00
CA SER A 205 -12.21 10.89 -10.49
C SER A 205 -11.55 10.57 -9.16
N ASN A 206 -12.33 10.08 -8.18
CA ASN A 206 -11.81 9.58 -6.90
C ASN A 206 -11.04 8.25 -7.04
N ARG A 207 -10.58 7.90 -8.24
CA ARG A 207 -9.92 6.62 -8.53
C ARG A 207 -8.42 6.83 -8.59
N LYS A 208 -7.69 5.89 -7.97
CA LYS A 208 -6.23 5.87 -8.05
C LYS A 208 -5.81 5.31 -9.41
N ALA A 209 -4.82 5.94 -10.04
CA ALA A 209 -4.24 5.42 -11.26
C ALA A 209 -3.67 4.01 -11.05
N CYS A 210 -4.08 3.08 -11.91
CA CYS A 210 -3.59 1.71 -11.89
C CYS A 210 -2.43 1.56 -12.86
N THR A 211 -1.41 0.77 -12.48
CA THR A 211 -0.27 0.47 -13.36
C THR A 211 -0.55 -0.70 -14.29
N ARG A 212 -1.59 -1.50 -13.99
CA ARG A 212 -1.94 -2.75 -14.66
C ARG A 212 -3.46 -2.83 -14.78
N ALA A 213 -3.94 -3.26 -15.94
CA ALA A 213 -5.36 -3.43 -16.25
C ALA A 213 -5.62 -4.89 -16.63
N PRO A 214 -6.20 -5.69 -15.72
CA PRO A 214 -6.59 -7.07 -16.02
C PRO A 214 -7.69 -7.11 -17.09
N VAL A 215 -7.55 -7.99 -18.07
CA VAL A 215 -8.55 -8.21 -19.12
C VAL A 215 -9.19 -9.57 -18.94
N LEU A 216 -10.49 -9.57 -18.67
CA LEU A 216 -11.27 -10.77 -18.46
C LEU A 216 -12.28 -10.96 -19.59
N ALA A 217 -12.57 -12.21 -19.92
CA ALA A 217 -13.75 -12.55 -20.71
C ALA A 217 -15.04 -12.35 -19.89
N ALA A 218 -16.20 -12.48 -20.55
CA ALA A 218 -17.51 -12.28 -19.93
C ALA A 218 -17.76 -13.24 -18.73
N ASP A 219 -17.13 -14.41 -18.74
CA ASP A 219 -17.19 -15.45 -17.71
C ASP A 219 -16.16 -15.26 -16.57
N ASN A 220 -15.49 -14.11 -16.49
CA ASN A 220 -14.36 -13.82 -15.59
C ASN A 220 -13.09 -14.64 -15.86
N THR A 221 -12.99 -15.35 -16.98
CA THR A 221 -11.75 -16.04 -17.34
C THR A 221 -10.67 -15.02 -17.75
N PRO A 222 -9.48 -15.00 -17.12
CA PRO A 222 -8.39 -14.12 -17.51
C PRO A 222 -7.91 -14.42 -18.92
N LYS A 223 -7.74 -13.36 -19.71
CA LYS A 223 -7.16 -13.47 -21.06
C LYS A 223 -5.83 -12.76 -21.14
N PHE A 224 -5.78 -11.52 -20.68
CA PHE A 224 -4.61 -10.67 -20.82
C PHE A 224 -4.37 -9.81 -19.59
N MET A 225 -3.15 -9.30 -19.48
CA MET A 225 -2.78 -8.25 -18.55
C MET A 225 -2.16 -7.10 -19.35
N LEU A 226 -2.80 -5.93 -19.34
CA LEU A 226 -2.24 -4.75 -20.01
C LEU A 226 -1.49 -3.88 -19.00
N HIS A 227 -0.18 -3.74 -19.19
CA HIS A 227 0.63 -2.83 -18.38
C HIS A 227 0.57 -1.41 -18.93
N ARG A 228 0.62 -0.42 -18.03
CA ARG A 228 0.64 1.02 -18.38
C ARG A 228 1.75 1.37 -19.35
N SER A 229 2.95 0.81 -19.16
CA SER A 229 4.08 1.00 -20.06
C SER A 229 3.80 0.50 -21.48
N LEU A 230 3.26 -0.72 -21.62
CA LEU A 230 2.91 -1.31 -22.92
C LEU A 230 1.80 -0.54 -23.63
N TYR A 231 0.82 -0.05 -22.88
CA TYR A 231 -0.23 0.81 -23.40
C TYR A 231 0.35 2.09 -24.00
N PHE A 232 1.18 2.83 -23.26
CA PHE A 232 1.77 4.07 -23.78
C PHE A 232 2.81 3.82 -24.89
N GLU A 233 3.58 2.74 -24.81
CA GLU A 233 4.50 2.33 -25.87
C GLU A 233 3.74 2.07 -27.18
N PHE A 234 2.61 1.38 -27.12
CA PHE A 234 1.75 1.16 -28.28
C PHE A 234 1.22 2.48 -28.86
N LEU A 235 0.72 3.38 -28.00
CA LEU A 235 0.21 4.68 -28.43
C LEU A 235 1.28 5.56 -29.07
N GLN A 236 2.52 5.49 -28.58
CA GLN A 236 3.65 6.23 -29.12
C GLN A 236 4.12 5.66 -30.46
N LYS A 237 4.18 4.34 -30.59
CA LYS A 237 4.59 3.63 -31.81
C LYS A 237 3.54 3.77 -32.92
N ASN A 238 2.27 3.83 -32.54
CA ASN A 238 1.14 3.94 -33.45
C ASN A 238 0.34 5.22 -33.12
N PRO A 239 0.87 6.41 -33.40
CA PRO A 239 0.16 7.66 -33.12
C PRO A 239 -1.20 7.66 -33.84
N ASN A 240 -2.24 8.15 -33.17
CA ASN A 240 -3.59 8.14 -33.73
C ASN A 240 -3.60 8.96 -35.04
N PRO A 241 -3.97 8.36 -36.19
CA PRO A 241 -3.97 9.07 -37.46
C PRO A 241 -5.14 10.06 -37.61
N THR A 242 -6.13 10.03 -36.70
CA THR A 242 -7.29 10.93 -36.80
C THR A 242 -6.97 12.34 -36.34
N ALA A 243 -7.65 13.32 -36.96
CA ALA A 243 -7.52 14.73 -36.61
C ALA A 243 -7.90 14.97 -35.14
N ALA A 244 -7.35 16.03 -34.53
CA ALA A 244 -7.66 16.44 -33.17
C ALA A 244 -9.18 16.66 -33.00
N GLY A 245 -9.86 15.71 -32.35
CA GLY A 245 -11.31 15.77 -32.09
C GLY A 245 -12.08 14.47 -32.34
N ASP A 246 -11.54 13.53 -33.11
CA ASP A 246 -12.22 12.24 -33.35
C ASP A 246 -11.99 11.24 -32.19
N PRO A 247 -13.01 10.46 -31.81
CA PRO A 247 -12.88 9.43 -30.78
C PRO A 247 -11.90 8.34 -31.23
N ASP A 248 -11.03 7.89 -30.31
CA ASP A 248 -10.08 6.81 -30.59
C ASP A 248 -10.83 5.51 -30.90
N THR A 249 -10.78 5.09 -32.16
CA THR A 249 -11.46 3.90 -32.67
C THR A 249 -10.64 2.62 -32.49
N ARG A 250 -9.39 2.73 -32.01
CA ARG A 250 -8.52 1.58 -31.81
C ARG A 250 -9.02 0.69 -30.68
N THR A 251 -8.68 -0.58 -30.80
CA THR A 251 -9.15 -1.64 -29.91
C THR A 251 -7.99 -2.45 -29.32
N LEU A 252 -8.27 -3.28 -28.33
CA LEU A 252 -7.29 -4.24 -27.80
C LEU A 252 -6.75 -5.16 -28.90
N GLY A 253 -7.57 -5.51 -29.90
CA GLY A 253 -7.18 -6.28 -31.05
C GLY A 253 -6.05 -5.63 -31.86
N ASP A 254 -5.93 -4.31 -31.84
CA ASP A 254 -4.84 -3.61 -32.52
C ASP A 254 -3.53 -3.69 -31.74
N ILE A 255 -3.59 -3.69 -30.41
CA ILE A 255 -2.43 -3.99 -29.55
C ILE A 255 -1.97 -5.44 -29.75
N LEU A 256 -2.91 -6.38 -29.83
CA LEU A 256 -2.59 -7.80 -30.01
C LEU A 256 -1.95 -8.13 -31.36
N LYS A 257 -2.18 -7.31 -32.39
CA LYS A 257 -1.53 -7.43 -33.70
C LYS A 257 -0.10 -6.88 -33.71
N ASP A 258 0.28 -6.05 -32.74
CA ASP A 258 1.66 -5.55 -32.64
C ASP A 258 2.58 -6.71 -32.26
N ALA A 259 3.58 -6.98 -33.10
CA ALA A 259 4.47 -8.12 -32.95
C ALA A 259 5.34 -8.07 -31.68
N ASP A 260 5.63 -6.88 -31.16
CA ASP A 260 6.50 -6.69 -29.99
C ASP A 260 5.69 -6.63 -28.69
N ILE A 261 4.49 -6.04 -28.75
CA ILE A 261 3.66 -5.76 -27.57
C ILE A 261 2.64 -6.88 -27.32
N GLY A 262 1.97 -7.37 -28.37
CA GLY A 262 0.90 -8.37 -28.28
C GLY A 262 1.27 -9.62 -27.46
N PRO A 263 2.44 -10.27 -27.70
CA PRO A 263 2.86 -11.42 -26.93
C PRO A 263 3.03 -11.13 -25.43
N LYS A 264 3.45 -9.92 -25.06
CA LYS A 264 3.71 -9.53 -23.65
C LYS A 264 2.42 -9.46 -22.83
N LEU A 265 1.28 -9.20 -23.45
CA LEU A 265 -0.03 -9.16 -22.77
C LEU A 265 -0.45 -10.53 -22.18
N SER A 266 0.12 -11.62 -22.70
CA SER A 266 -0.16 -12.98 -22.25
C SER A 266 0.83 -13.48 -21.17
N LEU A 267 1.75 -12.63 -20.72
CA LEU A 267 2.77 -12.95 -19.70
C LEU A 267 2.19 -12.81 -18.29
N TRP A 268 1.40 -13.81 -17.91
CA TRP A 268 0.83 -13.95 -16.57
C TRP A 268 0.68 -15.42 -16.23
N VAL A 269 0.64 -15.79 -14.96
CA VAL A 269 0.49 -17.18 -14.53
C VAL A 269 -0.82 -17.39 -13.78
N ALA A 270 -1.36 -18.61 -13.83
CA ALA A 270 -2.53 -19.00 -13.05
C ALA A 270 -2.09 -19.85 -11.86
N ILE A 271 -2.75 -19.68 -10.71
CA ILE A 271 -2.52 -20.49 -9.53
C ILE A 271 -3.82 -20.75 -8.75
N ASP A 272 -3.81 -21.86 -8.01
CA ASP A 272 -4.90 -22.26 -7.12
C ASP A 272 -4.91 -21.39 -5.84
N PRO A 273 -6.09 -21.01 -5.31
CA PRO A 273 -6.19 -20.18 -4.10
C PRO A 273 -5.59 -20.82 -2.84
N GLU A 274 -5.56 -22.16 -2.78
CA GLU A 274 -5.00 -22.94 -1.67
C GLU A 274 -3.51 -23.29 -1.90
N ALA A 275 -2.91 -22.84 -3.02
CA ALA A 275 -1.47 -22.92 -3.20
C ALA A 275 -0.73 -21.94 -2.29
N THR A 276 0.56 -22.20 -2.08
CA THR A 276 1.41 -21.32 -1.28
C THR A 276 2.02 -20.20 -2.12
N LEU A 277 2.46 -19.12 -1.48
CA LEU A 277 3.22 -18.08 -2.19
C LEU A 277 4.55 -18.60 -2.74
N TRP A 278 5.10 -19.66 -2.14
CA TRP A 278 6.27 -20.35 -2.67
C TRP A 278 5.97 -20.94 -4.05
N ASP A 279 4.82 -21.60 -4.19
CA ASP A 279 4.38 -22.16 -5.48
C ASP A 279 4.16 -21.04 -6.51
N ALA A 280 3.58 -19.91 -6.08
CA ALA A 280 3.41 -18.73 -6.94
C ALA A 280 4.75 -18.16 -7.42
N LYS A 281 5.73 -18.02 -6.52
CA LYS A 281 7.08 -17.56 -6.84
C LYS A 281 7.75 -18.52 -7.83
N ALA A 282 7.73 -19.83 -7.53
CA ALA A 282 8.30 -20.85 -8.40
C ALA A 282 7.66 -20.83 -9.79
N ARG A 283 6.36 -20.54 -9.90
CA ARG A 283 5.66 -20.46 -11.18
C ARG A 283 6.05 -19.22 -11.99
N LEU A 284 6.30 -18.09 -11.34
CA LEU A 284 6.80 -16.87 -11.98
C LEU A 284 8.26 -17.02 -12.44
N GLU A 285 9.07 -17.78 -11.70
CA GLU A 285 10.49 -18.04 -12.01
C GLU A 285 10.70 -19.19 -13.02
N ASP A 286 9.64 -19.93 -13.35
CA ASP A 286 9.64 -20.98 -14.36
C ASP A 286 10.07 -20.39 -15.73
N PRO A 287 11.10 -20.95 -16.40
CA PRO A 287 11.53 -20.50 -17.73
C PRO A 287 10.41 -20.45 -18.78
N ALA A 288 9.36 -21.28 -18.63
CA ALA A 288 8.20 -21.24 -19.52
C ALA A 288 7.35 -19.97 -19.37
N ASN A 289 7.52 -19.23 -18.28
CA ASN A 289 6.79 -18.00 -17.95
C ASN A 289 7.74 -16.79 -17.85
N GLU A 290 8.89 -16.83 -18.53
CA GLU A 290 9.88 -15.75 -18.49
C GLU A 290 9.23 -14.37 -18.78
N GLY A 291 9.45 -13.43 -17.87
CA GLY A 291 8.88 -12.07 -17.96
C GLY A 291 7.48 -11.91 -17.37
N ALA A 292 6.82 -12.98 -16.91
CA ALA A 292 5.57 -12.86 -16.17
C ALA A 292 5.78 -12.16 -14.82
N GLN A 293 4.92 -11.19 -14.50
CA GLN A 293 4.96 -10.46 -13.22
C GLN A 293 3.62 -10.49 -12.47
N ASP A 294 2.62 -11.12 -13.09
CA ASP A 294 1.23 -11.10 -12.69
C ASP A 294 0.74 -12.53 -12.49
N VAL A 295 0.03 -12.73 -11.39
CA VAL A 295 -0.55 -14.01 -11.02
C VAL A 295 -2.05 -13.84 -10.89
N PHE A 296 -2.81 -14.54 -11.73
CA PHE A 296 -4.23 -14.71 -11.54
C PHE A 296 -4.51 -15.92 -10.66
N VAL A 297 -5.34 -15.73 -9.65
CA VAL A 297 -5.84 -16.80 -8.80
C VAL A 297 -7.13 -17.30 -9.42
N THR A 298 -7.17 -18.57 -9.80
CA THR A 298 -8.30 -19.21 -10.48
C THR A 298 -8.76 -20.40 -9.66
N THR A 299 -10.01 -20.82 -9.83
CA THR A 299 -10.67 -21.83 -8.96
C THR A 299 -9.83 -23.08 -8.70
N THR A 300 -9.13 -23.62 -9.71
CA THR A 300 -8.22 -24.78 -9.58
C THR A 300 -6.78 -24.47 -10.01
N GLY A 301 -6.44 -23.21 -10.25
CA GLY A 301 -5.14 -22.83 -10.82
C GLY A 301 -4.99 -23.00 -12.34
N ALA A 302 -6.08 -23.29 -13.07
CA ALA A 302 -6.06 -23.41 -14.53
C ALA A 302 -6.36 -22.08 -15.23
N ARG A 303 -5.60 -21.76 -16.30
CA ARG A 303 -5.77 -20.52 -17.09
C ARG A 303 -7.14 -20.33 -17.76
N LYS A 304 -7.93 -21.41 -17.92
CA LYS A 304 -9.22 -21.39 -18.62
C LYS A 304 -10.41 -21.21 -17.67
N GLU A 305 -10.13 -20.98 -16.39
CA GLU A 305 -11.16 -20.88 -15.37
C GLU A 305 -11.37 -19.43 -14.93
N PRO A 306 -12.52 -19.14 -14.31
CA PRO A 306 -12.78 -17.84 -13.72
C PRO A 306 -11.72 -17.46 -12.69
N ALA A 307 -11.25 -16.21 -12.75
CA ALA A 307 -10.40 -15.65 -11.72
C ALA A 307 -11.22 -15.28 -10.48
N VAL A 308 -10.68 -15.64 -9.33
CA VAL A 308 -11.15 -15.28 -7.99
C VAL A 308 -10.37 -14.08 -7.45
N GLY A 309 -9.11 -13.94 -7.85
CA GLY A 309 -8.27 -12.82 -7.43
C GLY A 309 -7.03 -12.64 -8.29
N TRP A 310 -6.23 -11.64 -7.94
CA TRP A 310 -5.00 -11.29 -8.62
C TRP A 310 -3.99 -10.68 -7.65
N PHE A 311 -2.71 -10.92 -7.91
CA PHE A 311 -1.60 -10.29 -7.23
C PHE A 311 -0.34 -10.29 -8.10
N THR A 312 0.69 -9.59 -7.63
CA THR A 312 1.91 -9.32 -8.37
C THR A 312 3.14 -9.89 -7.67
N ASN A 313 4.26 -9.97 -8.40
CA ASN A 313 5.56 -10.28 -7.83
C ASN A 313 5.99 -9.29 -6.71
N VAL A 314 5.53 -8.04 -6.79
CA VAL A 314 5.75 -7.03 -5.74
C VAL A 314 4.99 -7.40 -4.47
N ASP A 315 3.78 -7.95 -4.59
CA ASP A 315 2.99 -8.39 -3.43
C ASP A 315 3.63 -9.60 -2.74
N ILE A 316 4.22 -10.53 -3.50
CA ILE A 316 5.03 -11.63 -2.94
C ILE A 316 6.22 -11.07 -2.15
N THR A 317 6.92 -10.08 -2.73
CA THR A 317 8.08 -9.46 -2.07
C THR A 317 7.65 -8.71 -0.81
N ARG A 318 6.53 -7.98 -0.87
CA ARG A 318 5.96 -7.28 0.29
C ARG A 318 5.58 -8.24 1.41
N ALA A 319 5.01 -9.40 1.06
CA ALA A 319 4.66 -10.43 2.04
C ALA A 319 5.89 -10.99 2.78
N ILE A 320 7.08 -10.96 2.17
CA ILE A 320 8.33 -11.34 2.84
C ILE A 320 8.80 -10.24 3.80
N THR A 321 8.64 -8.97 3.44
CA THR A 321 9.22 -7.82 4.17
C THR A 321 8.36 -7.32 5.34
N HIS A 322 7.04 -7.57 5.31
CA HIS A 322 6.08 -7.00 6.28
C HIS A 322 5.50 -8.00 7.29
N LEU A 323 6.09 -9.19 7.42
CA LEU A 323 5.81 -10.16 8.50
C LEU A 323 6.88 -10.07 9.58
#